data_AF-A0A969WN59-F1
#
_entry.id   AF-A0A969WN59-F1
#
_cell.length_a   1.000
_cell.length_b   1.000
_cell.length_c   1.000
_cell.angle_alpha   90.00
_cell.angle_beta   90.00
_cell.angle_gamma   90.00
#
_symmetry.space_group_name_H-M   'P 1'
#
loop_
_entity.id
_entity.type
_entity.pdbx_description
1 polymer ?
#
loop_
_entity_poly.entity_id
_entity_poly.type
_entity_poly.pdbx_seq_one_letter_code
_entity_poly.pdbx_strand_id
1 'polypeptide(L)'
;MKNYFIYAMLIIFLFASCKGKVEDVNANDEEEQQEETTSINEFPWDFPQSIELELTEGQYVLSPISFYHAKIKAEEELENGTYIFYSDKLTEVGETKSFIKDRSIPNSLIIPIPMEQTAQKGDIVLTWWQGGSGMQRAIVINDDNPAEPFVDFLDLSYDEDFSDSKNAYGKHATKLLPNSFVVLEEGKWQSGMPFVYKDEFGSWVYATIVNIADDNILAKGFAGSIFTCKKSNSKLLKLKPDFKKGEEVKAVFVSKFADNYTVVNYNKHIGRVWVRDNNDNVKAHNIFEVSKDL
;
A
#
# COMPACT_ATOMS: atom_id res chain seq x y z
N MET A 1 14.61 5.94 36.27
CA MET A 1 13.93 7.19 35.87
C MET A 1 13.91 7.24 34.36
N LYS A 2 12.74 7.06 33.75
CA LYS A 2 12.55 7.06 32.30
C LYS A 2 12.26 8.49 31.85
N ASN A 3 13.16 9.09 31.08
CA ASN A 3 12.92 10.38 30.43
C ASN A 3 12.29 10.13 29.06
N TYR A 4 10.99 10.41 28.96
CA TYR A 4 10.28 10.49 27.70
C TYR A 4 10.56 11.87 27.08
N PHE A 5 11.26 11.89 25.94
CA PHE A 5 11.32 13.08 25.08
C PHE A 5 10.09 13.07 24.17
N ILE A 6 9.13 13.94 24.48
CA ILE A 6 7.98 14.26 23.62
C ILE A 6 8.39 15.44 22.76
N TYR A 7 8.51 15.24 21.44
CA TYR A 7 8.59 16.35 20.49
C TYR A 7 7.18 16.86 20.21
N ALA A 8 6.84 18.01 20.79
CA ALA A 8 5.68 18.80 20.42
C ALA A 8 6.08 19.76 19.29
N MET A 9 5.49 19.60 18.11
CA MET A 9 5.70 20.49 16.98
C MET A 9 4.77 21.70 17.13
N LEU A 10 5.34 22.84 17.54
CA LEU A 10 4.64 24.10 17.75
C LEU A 10 4.48 24.82 16.40
N ILE A 11 3.26 24.90 15.87
CA ILE A 11 2.93 25.70 14.68
C ILE A 11 2.63 27.13 15.16
N ILE A 12 3.50 28.08 14.82
CA ILE A 12 3.32 29.51 15.12
C ILE A 12 2.55 30.14 13.95
N PHE A 13 1.31 30.56 14.20
CA PHE A 13 0.58 31.47 13.31
C PHE A 13 1.08 32.91 13.52
N LEU A 14 1.73 33.48 12.51
CA LEU A 14 2.02 34.91 12.46
C LEU A 14 0.78 35.64 11.93
N PHE A 15 0.01 36.27 12.82
CA PHE A 15 -0.96 37.28 12.44
C PHE A 15 -0.22 38.61 12.21
N ALA A 16 -0.03 38.98 10.94
CA ALA A 16 0.39 40.32 10.57
C ALA A 16 -0.79 41.29 10.76
N SER A 17 -0.67 42.13 11.78
CA SER A 17 -1.54 43.28 12.05
C SER A 17 -1.14 44.44 11.13
N CYS A 18 -2.06 44.94 10.31
CA CYS A 18 -1.94 46.27 9.70
C CYS A 18 -3.18 47.11 10.00
N LYS A 19 -2.93 48.26 10.64
CA LYS A 19 -3.88 49.31 10.99
C LYS A 19 -3.42 50.58 10.29
N GLY A 20 -4.24 51.16 9.42
CA GLY A 20 -3.96 52.46 8.79
C GLY A 20 -5.02 52.85 7.74
N LYS A 21 -5.78 53.92 8.01
CA LYS A 21 -6.71 54.60 7.10
C LYS A 21 -5.94 55.61 6.22
N VAL A 22 -6.40 55.86 4.98
CA VAL A 22 -7.03 57.12 4.49
C VAL A 22 -7.22 57.08 2.95
N GLU A 23 -8.49 57.27 2.55
CA GLU A 23 -9.16 57.89 1.38
C GLU A 23 -8.68 57.80 -0.10
N ASP A 24 -9.64 57.30 -0.91
CA ASP A 24 -10.20 57.74 -2.21
C ASP A 24 -9.31 58.08 -3.41
N VAL A 25 -9.42 57.23 -4.46
CA VAL A 25 -9.66 57.66 -5.85
C VAL A 25 -10.56 56.63 -6.56
N ASN A 26 -11.71 57.10 -7.05
CA ASN A 26 -12.56 56.38 -8.01
C ASN A 26 -11.85 56.28 -9.37
N ALA A 27 -11.75 55.06 -9.91
CA ALA A 27 -11.74 54.82 -11.34
C ALA A 27 -12.36 53.45 -11.59
N ASN A 28 -13.40 53.43 -12.43
CA ASN A 28 -14.04 52.24 -12.96
C ASN A 28 -12.98 51.35 -13.61
N ASP A 29 -12.86 50.13 -13.12
CA ASP A 29 -12.53 48.97 -13.95
C ASP A 29 -13.41 47.82 -13.43
N GLU A 30 -14.37 47.43 -14.27
CA GLU A 30 -15.09 46.17 -14.11
C GLU A 30 -14.07 45.06 -14.39
N GLU A 31 -13.31 44.68 -13.37
CA GLU A 31 -12.60 43.40 -13.38
C GLU A 31 -13.67 42.32 -13.27
N GLU A 32 -13.98 41.69 -14.41
CA GLU A 32 -14.53 40.34 -14.43
C GLU A 32 -13.59 39.47 -13.59
N GLN A 33 -14.02 39.20 -12.34
CA GLN A 33 -13.48 38.08 -11.58
C GLN A 33 -13.86 36.83 -12.34
N GLN A 34 -12.96 36.41 -13.22
CA GLN A 34 -12.92 35.06 -13.73
C GLN A 34 -12.63 34.19 -12.49
N GLU A 35 -13.68 33.64 -11.88
CA GLU A 35 -13.53 32.50 -10.99
C GLU A 35 -12.77 31.44 -11.78
N GLU A 36 -11.48 31.29 -11.49
CA GLU A 36 -10.78 30.06 -11.82
C GLU A 36 -11.46 28.95 -11.03
N THR A 37 -12.49 28.35 -11.64
CA THR A 37 -12.97 27.04 -11.24
C THR A 37 -11.81 26.09 -11.50
N THR A 38 -10.95 25.95 -10.50
CA THR A 38 -9.85 24.98 -10.49
C THR A 38 -10.48 23.60 -10.36
N SER A 39 -10.96 23.06 -11.49
CA SER A 39 -11.40 21.67 -11.57
C SER A 39 -10.25 20.79 -11.14
N ILE A 40 -10.45 19.98 -10.10
CA ILE A 40 -9.41 19.08 -9.61
C ILE A 40 -8.95 18.13 -10.73
N ASN A 41 -7.65 17.81 -10.74
CA ASN A 41 -7.17 16.73 -11.58
C ASN A 41 -7.61 15.39 -10.97
N GLU A 42 -8.68 14.80 -11.51
CA GLU A 42 -9.26 13.54 -11.03
C GLU A 42 -8.33 12.32 -11.21
N PHE A 43 -7.21 12.46 -11.92
CA PHE A 43 -6.20 11.41 -12.05
C PHE A 43 -4.81 12.02 -12.28
N PRO A 44 -4.10 12.41 -11.21
CA PRO A 44 -2.85 13.14 -11.34
C PRO A 44 -1.62 12.27 -11.57
N TRP A 45 -1.73 10.96 -11.39
CA TRP A 45 -0.62 10.05 -11.62
C TRP A 45 -0.30 9.94 -13.11
N ASP A 46 0.98 10.08 -13.46
CA ASP A 46 1.50 9.81 -14.81
C ASP A 46 1.41 8.31 -15.13
N PHE A 47 0.20 7.83 -15.38
CA PHE A 47 -0.12 6.43 -15.65
C PHE A 47 -1.40 6.38 -16.50
N PRO A 48 -1.54 5.46 -17.45
CA PRO A 48 -2.77 5.36 -18.23
C PRO A 48 -3.95 4.97 -17.33
N GLN A 49 -5.07 5.69 -17.45
CA GLN A 49 -6.30 5.36 -16.69
C GLN A 49 -6.94 4.06 -17.16
N SER A 50 -6.96 3.86 -18.48
CA SER A 50 -7.38 2.61 -19.10
C SER A 50 -6.16 1.70 -19.23
N ILE A 51 -6.27 0.54 -18.61
CA ILE A 51 -5.36 -0.59 -18.81
C ILE A 51 -6.22 -1.82 -19.07
N GLU A 52 -5.67 -2.75 -19.84
CA GLU A 52 -6.33 -4.03 -20.08
C GLU A 52 -6.30 -4.86 -18.80
N LEU A 53 -7.49 -5.20 -18.31
CA LEU A 53 -7.69 -6.07 -17.16
C LEU A 53 -8.74 -7.11 -17.50
N GLU A 54 -8.49 -8.35 -17.10
CA GLU A 54 -9.50 -9.41 -17.14
C GLU A 54 -10.50 -9.17 -16.01
N LEU A 55 -11.59 -8.45 -16.33
CA LEU A 55 -12.65 -8.09 -15.40
C LEU A 55 -13.96 -8.80 -15.77
N THR A 56 -14.65 -9.33 -14.77
CA THR A 56 -16.00 -9.89 -14.90
C THR A 56 -16.92 -9.27 -13.84
N GLU A 57 -18.17 -8.99 -14.20
CA GLU A 57 -19.18 -8.53 -13.24
C GLU A 57 -19.37 -9.54 -12.10
N GLY A 58 -19.56 -9.02 -10.89
CA GLY A 58 -19.73 -9.81 -9.67
C GLY A 58 -18.44 -10.38 -9.07
N GLN A 59 -17.30 -10.29 -9.75
CA GLN A 59 -16.01 -10.70 -9.22
C GLN A 59 -15.56 -9.78 -8.07
N TYR A 60 -14.73 -10.30 -7.17
CA TYR A 60 -14.05 -9.46 -6.18
C TYR A 60 -12.94 -8.64 -6.85
N VAL A 61 -12.83 -7.39 -6.41
CA VAL A 61 -11.72 -6.50 -6.77
C VAL A 61 -11.22 -5.78 -5.54
N LEU A 62 -9.96 -5.37 -5.53
CA LEU A 62 -9.41 -4.44 -4.54
C LEU A 62 -9.28 -3.07 -5.17
N SER A 63 -9.83 -2.03 -4.54
CA SER A 63 -9.76 -0.68 -5.07
C SER A 63 -9.81 0.39 -3.97
N PRO A 64 -9.26 1.59 -4.20
CA PRO A 64 -9.34 2.69 -3.26
C PRO A 64 -10.64 3.51 -3.41
N ILE A 65 -11.69 2.96 -4.03
CA ILE A 65 -12.84 3.72 -4.52
C ILE A 65 -13.48 4.64 -3.48
N SER A 66 -13.56 4.19 -2.22
CA SER A 66 -14.14 4.99 -1.14
C SER A 66 -13.30 6.22 -0.79
N PHE A 67 -11.98 6.11 -0.78
CA PHE A 67 -11.07 7.23 -0.52
C PHE A 67 -10.95 8.14 -1.74
N TYR A 68 -10.84 7.55 -2.93
CA TYR A 68 -10.76 8.28 -4.20
C TYR A 68 -11.96 9.20 -4.40
N HIS A 69 -13.19 8.68 -4.26
CA HIS A 69 -14.41 9.49 -4.37
C HIS A 69 -14.56 10.52 -3.25
N ALA A 70 -14.20 10.16 -2.01
CA ALA A 70 -14.29 11.11 -0.89
C ALA A 70 -13.40 12.34 -1.13
N LYS A 71 -12.19 12.13 -1.65
CA LYS A 71 -11.25 13.20 -1.98
C LYS A 71 -11.69 14.04 -3.17
N ILE A 72 -12.18 13.39 -4.23
CA ILE A 72 -12.76 14.11 -5.38
C ILE A 72 -13.89 15.03 -4.94
N LYS A 73 -14.81 14.51 -4.13
CA LYS A 73 -15.94 15.28 -3.60
C LYS A 73 -15.51 16.42 -2.68
N ALA A 74 -14.42 16.24 -1.95
CA ALA A 74 -13.86 17.24 -1.05
C ALA A 74 -12.90 18.22 -1.74
N GLU A 75 -12.69 18.08 -3.07
CA GLU A 75 -11.74 18.87 -3.86
C GLU A 75 -10.31 18.82 -3.30
N GLU A 76 -9.93 17.67 -2.72
CA GLU A 76 -8.60 17.45 -2.16
C GLU A 76 -7.60 16.97 -3.23
N GLU A 77 -6.33 17.38 -3.08
CA GLU A 77 -5.24 16.86 -3.90
C GLU A 77 -5.12 15.33 -3.77
N LEU A 78 -5.12 14.64 -4.91
CA LEU A 78 -5.08 13.18 -4.94
C LEU A 78 -3.65 12.62 -4.76
N GLU A 79 -2.60 13.30 -5.23
CA GLU A 79 -1.21 12.79 -5.16
C GLU A 79 -0.69 12.63 -3.73
N ASN A 80 -1.09 13.55 -2.84
CA ASN A 80 -0.67 13.57 -1.44
C ASN A 80 -1.64 12.78 -0.52
N GLY A 81 -2.54 12.01 -1.13
CA GLY A 81 -3.59 11.29 -0.42
C GLY A 81 -3.14 9.99 0.22
N THR A 82 -3.87 9.59 1.27
CA THR A 82 -3.85 8.23 1.83
C THR A 82 -4.99 7.42 1.23
N TYR A 83 -4.68 6.24 0.71
CA TYR A 83 -5.64 5.34 0.08
C TYR A 83 -5.58 3.94 0.68
N ILE A 84 -6.75 3.43 1.07
CA ILE A 84 -6.92 2.04 1.48
C ILE A 84 -7.67 1.30 0.38
N PHE A 85 -7.06 0.23 -0.11
CA PHE A 85 -7.65 -0.64 -1.11
C PHE A 85 -8.59 -1.63 -0.41
N TYR A 86 -9.90 -1.43 -0.54
CA TYR A 86 -10.91 -2.31 0.02
C TYR A 86 -11.39 -3.33 -1.00
N SER A 87 -11.87 -4.47 -0.49
CA SER A 87 -12.58 -5.45 -1.29
C SER A 87 -14.00 -5.00 -1.57
N ASP A 88 -14.38 -5.01 -2.83
CA ASP A 88 -15.75 -4.81 -3.29
C ASP A 88 -16.05 -5.77 -4.43
N LYS A 89 -17.32 -5.86 -4.82
CA LYS A 89 -17.72 -6.57 -6.04
C LYS A 89 -17.89 -5.59 -7.19
N LEU A 90 -17.34 -5.94 -8.33
CA LEU A 90 -17.54 -5.17 -9.55
C LEU A 90 -19.00 -5.26 -9.99
N THR A 91 -19.61 -4.14 -10.33
CA THR A 91 -21.01 -4.10 -10.78
C THR A 91 -21.15 -3.93 -12.29
N GLU A 92 -20.21 -3.25 -12.93
CA GLU A 92 -20.18 -3.05 -14.38
C GLU A 92 -18.73 -2.88 -14.83
N VAL A 93 -18.36 -3.46 -15.98
CA VAL A 93 -17.05 -3.31 -16.60
C VAL A 93 -17.13 -2.25 -17.69
N GLY A 94 -16.31 -1.21 -17.59
CA GLY A 94 -16.17 -0.19 -18.63
C GLY A 94 -14.76 -0.16 -19.22
N GLU A 95 -14.62 0.48 -20.39
CA GLU A 95 -13.36 0.52 -21.15
C GLU A 95 -12.23 1.25 -20.39
N THR A 96 -12.55 2.37 -19.74
CA THR A 96 -11.57 3.20 -19.01
C THR A 96 -11.81 3.21 -17.51
N LYS A 97 -13.09 3.26 -17.11
CA LYS A 97 -13.52 3.22 -15.71
C LYS A 97 -14.53 2.10 -15.58
N SER A 98 -14.43 1.33 -14.51
CA SER A 98 -15.43 0.32 -14.14
C SER A 98 -16.17 0.76 -12.89
N PHE A 99 -17.28 0.09 -12.58
CA PHE A 99 -18.19 0.53 -11.53
C PHE A 99 -18.21 -0.44 -10.36
N ILE A 100 -18.31 0.14 -9.16
CA ILE A 100 -18.59 -0.56 -7.91
C ILE A 100 -19.78 0.17 -7.29
N LYS A 101 -20.93 -0.50 -7.25
CA LYS A 101 -22.22 0.11 -6.91
C LYS A 101 -22.52 1.24 -7.90
N ASP A 102 -22.70 2.45 -7.40
CA ASP A 102 -23.04 3.67 -8.15
C ASP A 102 -21.81 4.56 -8.44
N ARG A 103 -20.60 4.10 -8.12
CA ARG A 103 -19.36 4.87 -8.26
C ARG A 103 -18.45 4.26 -9.31
N SER A 104 -17.91 5.09 -10.19
CA SER A 104 -16.91 4.69 -11.18
C SER A 104 -15.49 4.84 -10.62
N ILE A 105 -14.56 4.02 -11.09
CA ILE A 105 -13.14 4.15 -10.76
C ILE A 105 -12.29 3.79 -11.99
N PRO A 106 -11.20 4.54 -12.28
CA PRO A 106 -10.22 4.17 -13.29
C PRO A 106 -9.79 2.71 -13.16
N ASN A 107 -9.77 1.99 -14.29
CA ASN A 107 -9.36 0.58 -14.33
C ASN A 107 -7.94 0.41 -13.77
N SER A 108 -7.06 1.39 -13.98
CA SER A 108 -5.72 1.42 -13.41
C SER A 108 -5.64 1.38 -11.88
N LEU A 109 -6.72 1.75 -11.16
CA LEU A 109 -6.80 1.66 -9.70
C LEU A 109 -7.50 0.38 -9.19
N ILE A 110 -7.90 -0.50 -10.10
CA ILE A 110 -8.56 -1.77 -9.77
C ILE A 110 -7.52 -2.89 -9.80
N ILE A 111 -7.46 -3.67 -8.74
CA ILE A 111 -6.72 -4.94 -8.73
C ILE A 111 -7.75 -6.08 -8.83
N PRO A 112 -7.76 -6.86 -9.92
CA PRO A 112 -8.66 -7.99 -10.06
C PRO A 112 -8.29 -9.13 -9.10
N ILE A 113 -9.30 -9.78 -8.54
CA ILE A 113 -9.15 -11.07 -7.83
C ILE A 113 -9.80 -12.14 -8.71
N PRO A 114 -9.01 -12.96 -9.44
CA PRO A 114 -9.56 -13.98 -10.32
C PRO A 114 -10.38 -15.01 -9.55
N MET A 115 -11.42 -15.51 -10.20
CA MET A 115 -12.22 -16.61 -9.66
C MET A 115 -11.48 -17.95 -9.82
N GLU A 116 -11.88 -18.93 -9.01
CA GLU A 116 -11.45 -20.34 -9.08
C GLU A 116 -9.95 -20.55 -8.84
N GLN A 117 -9.27 -19.58 -8.24
CA GLN A 117 -7.90 -19.72 -7.76
C GLN A 117 -7.82 -20.76 -6.64
N THR A 118 -6.74 -21.54 -6.66
CA THR A 118 -6.37 -22.45 -5.57
C THR A 118 -4.94 -22.13 -5.15
N ALA A 119 -4.62 -22.34 -3.87
CA ALA A 119 -3.29 -22.10 -3.34
C ALA A 119 -2.78 -23.29 -2.53
N GLN A 120 -1.46 -23.49 -2.55
CA GLN A 120 -0.79 -24.54 -1.82
C GLN A 120 -0.08 -23.99 -0.59
N LYS A 121 0.19 -24.85 0.39
CA LYS A 121 0.95 -24.47 1.59
C LYS A 121 2.30 -23.84 1.22
N GLY A 122 2.55 -22.66 1.79
CA GLY A 122 3.74 -21.86 1.55
C GLY A 122 3.65 -20.92 0.34
N ASP A 123 2.53 -20.90 -0.39
CA ASP A 123 2.27 -19.84 -1.37
C ASP A 123 2.01 -18.50 -0.70
N ILE A 124 2.38 -17.44 -1.41
CA ILE A 124 2.03 -16.08 -1.05
C ILE A 124 0.82 -15.70 -1.87
N VAL A 125 -0.21 -15.17 -1.23
CA VAL A 125 -1.43 -14.70 -1.90
C VAL A 125 -1.65 -13.22 -1.64
N LEU A 126 -2.22 -12.52 -2.61
CA LEU A 126 -2.83 -11.20 -2.42
C LEU A 126 -4.32 -11.38 -2.13
N THR A 127 -4.83 -10.70 -1.11
CA THR A 127 -6.22 -10.74 -0.65
C THR A 127 -6.54 -9.45 0.13
N TRP A 128 -7.57 -9.47 0.96
CA TRP A 128 -7.83 -8.46 1.99
C TRP A 128 -7.92 -9.10 3.36
N TRP A 129 -7.86 -8.27 4.41
CA TRP A 129 -8.05 -8.75 5.78
C TRP A 129 -9.51 -9.17 6.01
N GLN A 130 -9.78 -10.48 5.98
CA GLN A 130 -11.14 -11.03 6.13
C GLN A 130 -11.79 -10.75 7.50
N GLY A 131 -10.98 -10.54 8.54
CA GLY A 131 -11.45 -10.16 9.88
C GLY A 131 -11.61 -8.64 10.07
N GLY A 132 -11.31 -7.85 9.04
CA GLY A 132 -11.34 -6.39 9.10
C GLY A 132 -11.43 -5.79 7.70
N SER A 133 -10.45 -4.97 7.33
CA SER A 133 -10.51 -4.24 6.06
C SER A 133 -9.13 -3.96 5.48
N GLY A 134 -9.06 -3.85 4.16
CA GLY A 134 -7.86 -3.41 3.45
C GLY A 134 -7.08 -4.55 2.82
N MET A 135 -6.45 -4.26 1.68
CA MET A 135 -5.55 -5.14 0.95
C MET A 135 -4.43 -5.68 1.84
N GLN A 136 -4.16 -6.98 1.73
CA GLN A 136 -3.14 -7.69 2.47
C GLN A 136 -2.46 -8.72 1.56
N ARG A 137 -1.19 -9.01 1.83
CA ARG A 137 -0.56 -10.26 1.44
C ARG A 137 -0.58 -11.23 2.60
N ALA A 138 -0.67 -12.52 2.29
CA ALA A 138 -0.68 -13.57 3.28
C ALA A 138 0.10 -14.79 2.79
N ILE A 139 0.64 -15.58 3.72
CA ILE A 139 1.26 -16.87 3.42
C ILE A 139 0.30 -18.00 3.76
N VAL A 140 0.14 -18.96 2.86
CA VAL A 140 -0.70 -20.14 3.08
C VAL A 140 -0.02 -21.07 4.09
N ILE A 141 -0.72 -21.37 5.18
CA ILE A 141 -0.22 -22.23 6.26
C ILE A 141 -0.86 -23.62 6.27
N ASN A 142 -2.07 -23.75 5.73
CA ASN A 142 -2.78 -25.01 5.51
C ASN A 142 -3.67 -24.90 4.27
N ASP A 143 -3.60 -25.93 3.43
CA ASP A 143 -4.25 -26.08 2.14
C ASP A 143 -5.11 -27.37 2.06
N ASP A 144 -5.63 -27.87 3.19
CA ASP A 144 -6.55 -29.02 3.22
C ASP A 144 -7.79 -28.79 2.32
N ASN A 145 -8.18 -27.52 2.15
CA ASN A 145 -9.07 -27.05 1.09
C ASN A 145 -8.37 -25.92 0.29
N PRO A 146 -7.75 -26.22 -0.86
CA PRO A 146 -6.97 -25.24 -1.63
C PRO A 146 -7.75 -24.03 -2.15
N ALA A 147 -9.09 -24.12 -2.27
CA ALA A 147 -9.95 -23.02 -2.69
C ALA A 147 -10.33 -22.08 -1.52
N GLU A 148 -10.13 -22.52 -0.27
CA GLU A 148 -10.38 -21.77 0.95
C GLU A 148 -9.27 -22.03 1.99
N PRO A 149 -8.01 -21.71 1.66
CA PRO A 149 -6.87 -22.05 2.49
C PRO A 149 -6.88 -21.26 3.81
N PHE A 150 -6.17 -21.77 4.82
CA PHE A 150 -5.80 -20.98 5.99
C PHE A 150 -4.50 -20.24 5.73
N VAL A 151 -4.46 -18.97 6.13
CA VAL A 151 -3.30 -18.08 5.92
C VAL A 151 -2.86 -17.37 7.20
N ASP A 152 -1.63 -16.88 7.21
CA ASP A 152 -1.10 -15.88 8.15
C ASP A 152 -0.81 -14.58 7.39
N PHE A 153 -1.32 -13.44 7.87
CA PHE A 153 -1.26 -12.18 7.14
C PHE A 153 0.09 -11.51 7.30
N LEU A 154 0.75 -11.16 6.20
CA LEU A 154 2.11 -10.64 6.20
C LEU A 154 2.18 -9.15 6.54
N ASP A 155 1.19 -8.35 6.14
CA ASP A 155 1.26 -6.88 6.26
C ASP A 155 0.65 -6.35 7.57
N LEU A 156 0.08 -7.22 8.41
CA LEU A 156 -0.42 -6.87 9.74
C LEU A 156 0.70 -6.91 10.78
N SER A 157 0.56 -6.06 11.81
CA SER A 157 1.44 -6.09 12.98
C SER A 157 1.51 -7.49 13.58
N TYR A 158 2.73 -7.94 13.83
CA TYR A 158 3.00 -9.23 14.45
C TYR A 158 3.49 -9.03 15.88
N ASP A 159 2.80 -9.66 16.82
CA ASP A 159 3.11 -9.66 18.25
C ASP A 159 3.11 -11.11 18.73
N GLU A 160 4.20 -11.55 19.35
CA GLU A 160 4.36 -12.93 19.82
C GLU A 160 3.49 -13.22 21.05
N ASP A 161 3.35 -12.24 21.95
CA ASP A 161 2.95 -12.50 23.33
C ASP A 161 1.45 -12.32 23.59
N PHE A 162 0.70 -11.60 22.75
CA PHE A 162 -0.76 -11.36 22.90
C PHE A 162 -1.26 -10.85 24.26
N SER A 163 -0.39 -10.76 25.27
CA SER A 163 -0.75 -10.46 26.65
C SER A 163 -1.06 -8.98 26.84
N ASP A 164 -0.72 -8.15 25.85
CA ASP A 164 -0.76 -6.70 26.01
C ASP A 164 -1.01 -5.95 24.70
N SER A 165 -2.00 -6.32 23.87
CA SER A 165 -2.38 -5.38 22.81
C SER A 165 -3.82 -5.47 22.30
N LYS A 166 -4.47 -4.31 22.30
CA LYS A 166 -5.63 -3.99 21.47
C LYS A 166 -5.32 -3.99 19.95
N ASN A 167 -4.13 -4.45 19.52
CA ASN A 167 -3.53 -4.17 18.20
C ASN A 167 -2.73 -5.34 17.56
N ALA A 168 -2.75 -6.57 18.12
CA ALA A 168 -2.14 -7.74 17.48
C ALA A 168 -3.13 -8.42 16.54
N TYR A 169 -3.04 -8.13 15.23
CA TYR A 169 -3.97 -8.65 14.22
C TYR A 169 -3.35 -9.75 13.33
N GLY A 170 -2.03 -9.93 13.35
CA GLY A 170 -1.33 -10.83 12.43
C GLY A 170 -1.38 -12.33 12.80
N LYS A 171 -1.43 -12.69 14.09
CA LYS A 171 -1.34 -14.09 14.55
C LYS A 171 -2.71 -14.78 14.54
N HIS A 172 -3.32 -14.90 13.37
CA HIS A 172 -4.56 -15.63 13.22
C HIS A 172 -4.49 -16.48 11.96
N ALA A 173 -4.43 -17.80 12.14
CA ALA A 173 -4.79 -18.73 11.09
C ALA A 173 -6.19 -18.36 10.60
N THR A 174 -6.26 -17.67 9.46
CA THR A 174 -7.49 -17.11 8.93
C THR A 174 -7.88 -17.90 7.70
N LYS A 175 -9.09 -18.46 7.71
CA LYS A 175 -9.64 -19.12 6.53
C LYS A 175 -10.04 -18.05 5.50
N LEU A 176 -9.50 -18.15 4.29
CA LEU A 176 -9.93 -17.29 3.18
C LEU A 176 -11.27 -17.75 2.61
N LEU A 177 -12.02 -16.80 2.06
CA LEU A 177 -13.25 -17.08 1.33
C LEU A 177 -12.91 -17.66 -0.06
N PRO A 178 -13.82 -18.42 -0.69
CA PRO A 178 -13.63 -18.80 -2.09
C PRO A 178 -13.58 -17.56 -2.98
N ASN A 179 -12.79 -17.61 -4.05
CA ASN A 179 -12.63 -16.52 -5.04
C ASN A 179 -12.17 -15.19 -4.40
N SER A 180 -11.46 -15.25 -3.27
CA SER A 180 -11.09 -14.08 -2.48
C SER A 180 -9.59 -13.75 -2.51
N PHE A 181 -8.82 -14.42 -3.37
CA PHE A 181 -7.37 -14.25 -3.42
C PHE A 181 -6.81 -14.56 -4.81
N VAL A 182 -5.58 -14.11 -5.03
CA VAL A 182 -4.75 -14.48 -6.18
C VAL A 182 -3.38 -14.93 -5.68
N VAL A 183 -2.85 -16.02 -6.26
CA VAL A 183 -1.50 -16.49 -5.93
C VAL A 183 -0.46 -15.58 -6.57
N LEU A 184 0.52 -15.16 -5.77
CA LEU A 184 1.66 -14.40 -6.26
C LEU A 184 2.75 -15.35 -6.77
N GLU A 185 3.20 -15.10 -8.00
CA GLU A 185 4.20 -15.90 -8.71
C GLU A 185 5.58 -15.25 -8.59
N GLU A 186 6.58 -16.03 -8.21
CA GLU A 186 7.96 -15.57 -8.05
C GLU A 186 8.49 -14.97 -9.36
N GLY A 187 9.09 -13.78 -9.28
CA GLY A 187 9.69 -13.09 -10.43
C GLY A 187 8.71 -12.48 -11.44
N LYS A 188 7.41 -12.69 -11.30
CA LYS A 188 6.39 -12.09 -12.17
C LYS A 188 6.06 -10.68 -11.69
N TRP A 189 6.11 -9.72 -12.61
CA TRP A 189 5.66 -8.35 -12.36
C TRP A 189 4.14 -8.30 -12.47
N GLN A 190 3.44 -8.37 -11.33
CA GLN A 190 1.98 -8.37 -11.26
C GLN A 190 1.46 -7.62 -10.04
N SER A 191 0.17 -7.28 -10.03
CA SER A 191 -0.50 -6.61 -8.92
C SER A 191 -0.31 -7.35 -7.59
N GLY A 192 -0.10 -6.60 -6.52
CA GLY A 192 0.20 -7.13 -5.18
C GLY A 192 1.65 -7.50 -4.94
N MET A 193 2.50 -7.55 -5.97
CA MET A 193 3.91 -7.92 -5.75
C MET A 193 4.66 -6.88 -4.90
N PRO A 194 5.45 -7.33 -3.90
CA PRO A 194 6.39 -6.47 -3.20
C PRO A 194 7.55 -6.10 -4.12
N PHE A 195 7.93 -4.83 -4.13
CA PHE A 195 9.08 -4.37 -4.88
C PHE A 195 9.76 -3.21 -4.16
N VAL A 196 10.96 -2.88 -4.64
CA VAL A 196 11.66 -1.65 -4.26
C VAL A 196 12.00 -0.83 -5.48
N TYR A 197 12.05 0.49 -5.31
CA TYR A 197 12.55 1.43 -6.30
C TYR A 197 13.58 2.35 -5.66
N LYS A 198 14.45 2.95 -6.46
CA LYS A 198 15.33 4.01 -5.97
C LYS A 198 14.60 5.34 -5.97
N ASP A 199 14.57 6.02 -4.83
CA ASP A 199 14.18 7.43 -4.77
C ASP A 199 15.26 8.34 -5.40
N GLU A 200 14.98 9.65 -5.44
CA GLU A 200 15.91 10.66 -5.95
C GLU A 200 17.26 10.71 -5.22
N PHE A 201 17.31 10.18 -3.99
CA PHE A 201 18.53 10.08 -3.18
C PHE A 201 19.23 8.72 -3.34
N GLY A 202 18.74 7.85 -4.22
CA GLY A 202 19.29 6.52 -4.48
C GLY A 202 18.96 5.47 -3.41
N SER A 203 18.07 5.78 -2.46
CA SER A 203 17.65 4.87 -1.39
C SER A 203 16.61 3.88 -1.91
N TRP A 204 16.70 2.62 -1.49
CA TRP A 204 15.69 1.61 -1.80
C TRP A 204 14.44 1.83 -0.94
N VAL A 205 13.34 2.24 -1.60
CA VAL A 205 12.03 2.47 -0.99
C VAL A 205 11.13 1.27 -1.29
N TYR A 206 10.46 0.76 -0.26
CA TYR A 206 9.53 -0.35 -0.34
C TYR A 206 8.14 0.09 -0.83
N ALA A 207 7.57 -0.66 -1.75
CA ALA A 207 6.24 -0.44 -2.28
C ALA A 207 5.56 -1.73 -2.74
N THR A 208 4.28 -1.63 -3.07
CA THR A 208 3.48 -2.73 -3.60
C THR A 208 2.90 -2.32 -4.96
N ILE A 209 2.96 -3.21 -5.94
CA ILE A 209 2.40 -2.95 -7.27
C ILE A 209 0.88 -2.88 -7.18
N VAL A 210 0.28 -1.81 -7.70
CA VAL A 210 -1.15 -1.74 -7.98
C VAL A 210 -1.39 -2.29 -9.38
N ASN A 211 -0.81 -1.67 -10.40
CA ASN A 211 -0.88 -2.11 -11.79
C ASN A 211 0.37 -1.71 -12.58
N ILE A 212 0.51 -2.26 -13.79
CA ILE A 212 1.67 -2.06 -14.66
C ILE A 212 1.18 -1.72 -16.07
N ALA A 213 1.85 -0.76 -16.72
CA ALA A 213 1.66 -0.43 -18.13
C ALA A 213 3.04 -0.17 -18.73
N ASP A 214 3.50 -1.08 -19.60
CA ASP A 214 4.86 -1.07 -20.16
C ASP A 214 5.96 -1.03 -19.07
N ASP A 215 6.78 0.04 -19.06
CA ASP A 215 7.81 0.29 -18.05
C ASP A 215 7.28 1.09 -16.83
N ASN A 216 6.02 1.51 -16.84
CA ASN A 216 5.42 2.24 -15.71
C ASN A 216 4.77 1.28 -14.72
N ILE A 217 4.95 1.57 -13.44
CA ILE A 217 4.31 0.90 -12.32
C ILE A 217 3.48 1.94 -11.60
N LEU A 218 2.17 1.70 -11.49
CA LEU A 218 1.35 2.37 -10.48
C LEU A 218 1.51 1.61 -9.17
N ALA A 219 1.92 2.30 -8.13
CA ALA A 219 2.37 1.69 -6.90
C ALA A 219 1.63 2.26 -5.69
N LYS A 220 1.48 1.42 -4.67
CA LYS A 220 1.06 1.79 -3.32
C LYS A 220 2.28 1.82 -2.40
N GLY A 221 2.55 2.97 -1.79
CA GLY A 221 3.67 3.21 -0.89
C GLY A 221 3.29 3.24 0.59
N PHE A 222 4.17 3.88 1.36
CA PHE A 222 4.00 4.15 2.78
C PHE A 222 2.72 4.93 3.06
N ALA A 223 2.05 4.60 4.18
CA ALA A 223 0.77 5.20 4.57
C ALA A 223 -0.32 5.16 3.47
N GLY A 224 -0.20 4.27 2.48
CA GLY A 224 -1.19 4.14 1.40
C GLY A 224 -1.11 5.23 0.34
N SER A 225 0.00 5.95 0.21
CA SER A 225 0.23 6.83 -0.94
C SER A 225 0.15 6.04 -2.25
N ILE A 226 -0.32 6.71 -3.31
CA ILE A 226 -0.29 6.17 -4.68
C ILE A 226 0.64 7.04 -5.50
N PHE A 227 1.52 6.42 -6.29
CA PHE A 227 2.50 7.11 -7.14
C PHE A 227 2.88 6.25 -8.34
N THR A 228 3.51 6.87 -9.34
CA THR A 228 4.12 6.16 -10.47
C THR A 228 5.63 6.05 -10.30
N CYS A 229 6.20 4.90 -10.64
CA CYS A 229 7.65 4.75 -10.86
C CYS A 229 7.96 3.87 -12.06
N LYS A 230 9.24 3.83 -12.48
CA LYS A 230 9.69 3.00 -13.60
C LYS A 230 10.15 1.62 -13.13
N LYS A 231 9.74 0.58 -13.86
CA LYS A 231 10.19 -0.81 -13.68
C LYS A 231 11.70 -0.94 -13.90
N SER A 232 12.26 -0.22 -14.88
CA SER A 232 13.70 -0.13 -15.12
C SER A 232 14.53 0.40 -13.94
N ASN A 233 13.94 1.16 -13.02
CA ASN A 233 14.58 1.63 -11.78
C ASN A 233 14.11 0.87 -10.52
N SER A 234 13.51 -0.31 -10.72
CA SER A 234 12.87 -1.08 -9.66
C SER A 234 13.35 -2.54 -9.64
N LYS A 235 13.18 -3.20 -8.49
CA LYS A 235 13.49 -4.62 -8.30
C LYS A 235 12.33 -5.29 -7.56
N LEU A 236 11.88 -6.44 -8.05
CA LEU A 236 10.99 -7.30 -7.27
C LEU A 236 11.74 -7.85 -6.05
N LEU A 237 11.02 -7.95 -4.95
CA LEU A 237 11.47 -8.71 -3.78
C LEU A 237 11.09 -10.18 -3.95
N LYS A 238 11.96 -11.07 -3.46
CA LYS A 238 11.69 -12.52 -3.51
C LYS A 238 10.47 -12.85 -2.67
N LEU A 239 9.60 -13.72 -3.16
CA LEU A 239 8.41 -14.16 -2.41
C LEU A 239 8.77 -15.19 -1.34
N LYS A 240 9.80 -16.02 -1.60
CA LYS A 240 10.23 -17.08 -0.69
C LYS A 240 11.73 -16.95 -0.34
N PRO A 241 12.16 -15.85 0.30
CA PRO A 241 13.56 -15.66 0.68
C PRO A 241 13.99 -16.67 1.76
N ASP A 242 15.30 -16.85 1.88
CA ASP A 242 15.91 -17.70 2.90
C ASP A 242 16.96 -16.91 3.69
N PHE A 243 16.87 -17.04 5.02
CA PHE A 243 17.68 -16.31 5.99
C PHE A 243 18.27 -17.25 7.02
N LYS A 244 19.50 -16.95 7.45
CA LYS A 244 20.20 -17.70 8.50
C LYS A 244 20.41 -16.81 9.72
N LYS A 245 20.33 -17.40 10.91
CA LYS A 245 20.67 -16.69 12.14
C LYS A 245 22.12 -16.18 12.08
N GLY A 246 22.33 -14.92 12.46
CA GLY A 246 23.62 -14.23 12.40
C GLY A 246 23.94 -13.62 11.04
N GLU A 247 23.06 -13.75 10.04
CA GLU A 247 23.25 -13.12 8.73
C GLU A 247 23.00 -11.61 8.81
N GLU A 248 23.91 -10.82 8.25
CA GLU A 248 23.75 -9.39 8.05
C GLU A 248 22.79 -9.13 6.89
N VAL A 249 21.81 -8.25 7.12
CA VAL A 249 20.73 -7.94 6.19
C VAL A 249 20.39 -6.45 6.26
N LYS A 250 19.62 -5.99 5.27
CA LYS A 250 18.87 -4.73 5.34
C LYS A 250 17.45 -5.02 5.80
N ALA A 251 16.86 -4.09 6.55
CA ALA A 251 15.44 -4.16 6.93
C ALA A 251 14.72 -2.83 6.72
N VAL A 252 13.40 -2.87 6.52
CA VAL A 252 12.60 -1.66 6.32
C VAL A 252 12.46 -0.87 7.61
N PHE A 253 12.82 0.41 7.55
CA PHE A 253 12.53 1.41 8.56
C PHE A 253 11.67 2.52 7.96
N VAL A 254 10.46 2.69 8.50
CA VAL A 254 9.38 3.55 7.98
C VAL A 254 8.92 3.13 6.58
N SER A 255 9.74 3.35 5.57
CA SER A 255 9.46 3.00 4.17
C SER A 255 10.70 2.58 3.37
N LYS A 256 11.90 2.69 3.95
CA LYS A 256 13.17 2.49 3.24
C LYS A 256 13.94 1.33 3.84
N PHE A 257 14.66 0.59 3.00
CA PHE A 257 15.62 -0.39 3.48
C PHE A 257 16.83 0.31 4.08
N ALA A 258 17.12 0.02 5.34
CA ALA A 258 18.28 0.51 6.06
C ALA A 258 19.25 -0.63 6.38
N ASP A 259 20.53 -0.28 6.47
CA ASP A 259 21.63 -1.19 6.82
C ASP A 259 21.70 -1.50 8.32
N ASN A 260 22.60 -2.43 8.66
CA ASN A 260 23.00 -2.80 10.02
C ASN A 260 21.90 -3.50 10.81
N TYR A 261 21.34 -4.55 10.19
CA TYR A 261 20.45 -5.48 10.85
C TYR A 261 21.05 -6.88 10.81
N THR A 262 20.93 -7.63 11.90
CA THR A 262 21.36 -9.03 11.96
C THR A 262 20.16 -9.94 12.21
N VAL A 263 20.02 -11.01 11.44
CA VAL A 263 18.95 -12.01 11.63
C VAL A 263 19.11 -12.73 12.96
N VAL A 264 18.09 -12.68 13.80
CA VAL A 264 18.00 -13.38 15.09
C VAL A 264 17.28 -14.71 14.94
N ASN A 265 16.17 -14.72 14.19
CA ASN A 265 15.32 -15.87 13.96
C ASN A 265 14.58 -15.73 12.62
N TYR A 266 14.23 -16.84 11.99
CA TYR A 266 13.38 -16.86 10.80
C TYR A 266 12.35 -17.99 10.92
N ASN A 267 11.07 -17.62 10.97
CA ASN A 267 9.96 -18.55 10.86
C ASN A 267 9.41 -18.50 9.44
N LYS A 268 9.92 -19.39 8.59
CA LYS A 268 9.50 -19.54 7.19
C LYS A 268 8.04 -19.93 7.03
N HIS A 269 7.45 -20.60 8.02
CA HIS A 269 6.07 -21.08 7.93
C HIS A 269 5.05 -19.93 7.92
N ILE A 270 5.34 -18.84 8.63
CA ILE A 270 4.47 -17.66 8.76
C ILE A 270 5.09 -16.40 8.12
N GLY A 271 6.20 -16.56 7.39
CA GLY A 271 6.88 -15.45 6.71
C GLY A 271 7.30 -14.33 7.67
N ARG A 272 7.91 -14.68 8.81
CA ARG A 272 8.40 -13.73 9.81
C ARG A 272 9.89 -13.84 10.05
N VAL A 273 10.58 -12.71 10.03
CA VAL A 273 12.02 -12.61 10.27
C VAL A 273 12.24 -11.66 11.44
N TRP A 274 12.93 -12.12 12.47
CA TRP A 274 13.34 -11.28 13.59
C TRP A 274 14.73 -10.79 13.31
N VAL A 275 14.90 -9.48 13.30
CA VAL A 275 16.20 -8.83 13.12
C VAL A 275 16.53 -7.96 14.32
N ARG A 276 17.82 -7.86 14.63
CA ARG A 276 18.38 -6.98 15.65
C ARG A 276 18.94 -5.72 14.97
N ASP A 277 18.62 -4.54 15.49
CA ASP A 277 19.23 -3.27 15.07
C ASP A 277 20.51 -2.95 15.87
N ASN A 278 21.23 -1.88 15.49
CA ASN A 278 22.43 -1.40 16.18
C ASN A 278 22.23 -0.97 17.65
N ASN A 279 20.99 -0.78 18.09
CA ASN A 279 20.65 -0.43 19.46
C ASN A 279 20.22 -1.67 20.28
N ASP A 280 20.54 -2.87 19.79
CA ASP A 280 20.16 -4.17 20.36
C ASP A 280 18.64 -4.41 20.44
N ASN A 281 17.81 -3.64 19.74
CA ASN A 281 16.37 -3.91 19.66
C ASN A 281 16.09 -5.04 18.69
N VAL A 282 15.29 -6.01 19.10
CA VAL A 282 14.82 -7.10 18.23
C VAL A 282 13.37 -6.84 17.83
N LYS A 283 13.08 -6.88 16.53
CA LYS A 283 11.71 -6.74 15.99
C LYS A 283 11.43 -7.78 14.93
N ALA A 284 10.18 -8.23 14.90
CA ALA A 284 9.67 -9.06 13.82
C ALA A 284 9.30 -8.18 12.62
N HIS A 285 9.77 -8.58 11.45
CA HIS A 285 9.42 -8.04 10.16
C HIS A 285 8.75 -9.13 9.33
N ASN A 286 7.92 -8.74 8.36
CA ASN A 286 7.51 -9.68 7.33
C ASN A 286 8.67 -9.98 6.37
N ILE A 287 8.57 -11.10 5.65
CA ILE A 287 9.61 -11.53 4.70
C ILE A 287 9.92 -10.55 3.57
N PHE A 288 9.04 -9.60 3.27
CA PHE A 288 9.27 -8.58 2.24
C PHE A 288 9.93 -7.31 2.77
N GLU A 289 10.06 -7.20 4.09
CA GLU A 289 10.71 -6.09 4.77
C GLU A 289 12.16 -6.38 5.14
N VAL A 290 12.69 -7.53 4.75
CA VAL A 290 14.08 -7.92 5.00
C VAL A 290 14.72 -8.40 3.69
N SER A 291 15.95 -7.95 3.42
CA SER A 291 16.66 -8.33 2.21
C SER A 291 18.17 -8.44 2.43
N LYS A 292 18.80 -9.39 1.73
CA LYS A 292 20.25 -9.53 1.64
C LYS A 292 20.82 -9.10 0.28
N ASP A 293 19.95 -8.83 -0.69
CA ASP A 293 20.30 -8.67 -2.11
C ASP A 293 20.13 -7.20 -2.61
N LEU A 294 19.94 -6.24 -1.69
CA LEU A 294 19.73 -4.81 -2.00
C LEU A 294 20.96 -3.95 -1.74
#